data_AF-A0A0B2VTM4-F1
#
_entry.id   AF-A0A0B2VTM4-F1
#
_cell.length_a   1.000
_cell.length_b   1.000
_cell.length_c   1.000
_cell.angle_alpha   90.00
_cell.angle_beta   90.00
_cell.angle_gamma   90.00
#
_symmetry.space_group_name_H-M   'P 1'
#
loop_
_entity.id
_entity.type
_entity.pdbx_description
1 polymer ?
#
loop_
_entity_poly.entity_id
_entity_poly.type
_entity_poly.pdbx_seq_one_letter_code
_entity_poly.pdbx_strand_id
1 'polypeptide(L)'
;MERKYLRPNKMRPTPLKEDFWKQIHARHRPTGGLTTSAEDAHRRDAQIANHVAIEVERTMRNNNKELENALLKEIAPTAVNILGNQYEKLISLSFDSDEVLRAEEEKRRKMREAIVNAALKKRRYP
;
A
#
# COMPACT_ATOMS: atom_id res chain seq x y z
N MET A 1 33.43 -81.66 -9.84
CA MET A 1 32.50 -80.57 -10.17
C MET A 1 31.59 -81.01 -11.32
N GLU A 2 30.27 -80.88 -11.18
CA GLU A 2 29.33 -81.26 -12.23
C GLU A 2 29.44 -80.31 -13.44
N ARG A 3 29.55 -80.86 -14.66
CA ARG A 3 29.71 -80.12 -15.93
C ARG A 3 28.58 -79.12 -16.23
N LYS A 4 27.46 -79.18 -15.51
CA LYS A 4 26.29 -78.31 -15.69
C LYS A 4 26.52 -76.86 -15.28
N TYR A 5 27.56 -76.57 -14.49
CA TYR A 5 27.92 -75.23 -14.04
C TYR A 5 28.96 -74.52 -14.94
N LEU A 6 29.46 -75.19 -15.99
CA LEU A 6 30.47 -74.64 -16.92
C LEU A 6 29.86 -73.95 -18.16
N ARG A 7 28.53 -73.92 -18.29
CA ARG A 7 27.85 -73.30 -19.43
C ARG A 7 27.46 -71.86 -19.07
N PRO A 8 27.76 -70.87 -19.91
CA PRO A 8 27.26 -69.51 -19.73
C PRO A 8 25.74 -69.54 -19.52
N ASN A 9 25.28 -68.96 -18.42
CA ASN A 9 23.88 -68.95 -18.05
C ASN A 9 23.08 -68.17 -19.11
N LYS A 10 22.31 -68.90 -19.93
CA LYS A 10 21.50 -68.36 -21.04
C LYS A 10 20.38 -67.41 -20.58
N MET A 11 20.05 -67.42 -19.29
CA MET A 11 19.04 -66.55 -18.69
C MET A 11 19.63 -65.23 -18.17
N ARG A 12 20.95 -65.02 -18.29
CA ARG A 12 21.55 -63.73 -17.91
C ARG A 12 21.26 -62.70 -19.00
N PRO A 13 20.59 -61.58 -18.68
CA PRO A 13 20.41 -60.51 -19.64
C PRO A 13 21.78 -59.96 -20.03
N THR A 14 22.02 -59.84 -21.33
CA THR A 14 23.23 -59.22 -21.86
C THR A 14 23.19 -57.73 -21.56
N PRO A 15 24.27 -57.13 -21.00
CA PRO A 15 24.34 -55.69 -20.79
C PRO A 15 24.08 -54.94 -22.10
N LEU A 16 23.30 -53.88 -22.01
CA LEU A 16 23.10 -52.98 -23.15
C LEU A 16 24.46 -52.37 -23.54
N LYS A 17 24.66 -52.16 -24.84
CA LYS A 17 25.84 -51.44 -25.34
C LYS A 17 25.85 -50.04 -24.73
N GLU A 18 27.03 -49.48 -24.47
CA GLU A 18 27.18 -48.14 -23.85
C GLU A 18 26.41 -47.02 -24.57
N ASP A 19 26.19 -47.18 -25.88
CA ASP A 19 25.47 -46.23 -26.73
C ASP A 19 23.95 -46.48 -26.83
N PHE A 20 23.37 -47.36 -26.00
CA PHE A 20 21.94 -47.71 -26.10
C PHE A 20 21.01 -46.49 -25.97
N TRP A 21 21.41 -45.50 -25.16
CA TRP A 21 20.67 -44.26 -24.95
C TRP A 21 20.52 -43.43 -26.25
N LYS A 22 21.50 -43.47 -27.16
CA LYS A 22 21.45 -42.76 -28.45
C LYS A 22 20.32 -43.29 -29.32
N GLN A 23 20.10 -44.61 -29.30
CA GLN A 23 19.03 -45.26 -30.07
C GLN A 23 17.64 -44.96 -29.48
N ILE A 24 17.54 -44.88 -28.15
CA ILE A 24 16.31 -44.50 -27.45
C ILE A 24 15.97 -43.04 -27.75
N HIS A 25 16.93 -42.12 -27.65
CA HIS A 25 16.73 -40.72 -28.00
C HIS A 25 16.41 -40.51 -29.49
N ALA A 26 17.02 -41.28 -30.39
CA ALA A 26 16.70 -41.22 -31.82
C ALA A 26 15.25 -41.66 -32.11
N ARG A 27 14.72 -42.64 -31.36
CA ARG A 27 13.32 -43.10 -31.49
C ARG A 27 12.30 -42.14 -30.89
N HIS A 28 12.67 -41.40 -29.84
CA HIS A 28 11.81 -40.41 -29.19
C HIS A 28 11.90 -39.01 -29.80
N ARG A 29 12.78 -38.79 -30.79
CA ARG A 29 12.80 -37.54 -31.53
C ARG A 29 11.55 -37.50 -32.42
N PRO A 30 10.61 -36.56 -32.22
CA PRO A 30 9.44 -36.45 -33.08
C PRO A 30 9.92 -36.20 -34.51
N THR A 31 9.37 -36.94 -35.48
CA THR A 31 9.70 -36.89 -36.92
C THR A 31 9.40 -35.53 -37.59
N GLY A 32 9.16 -34.48 -36.80
CA GLY A 32 8.92 -33.11 -37.23
C GLY A 32 9.27 -32.06 -36.16
N GLY A 33 10.14 -32.39 -35.19
CA GLY A 33 10.56 -31.45 -34.16
C GLY A 33 11.64 -30.49 -34.69
N LEU A 34 11.27 -29.22 -34.87
CA LEU A 34 12.18 -28.13 -35.20
C LEU A 34 13.47 -28.26 -34.38
N THR A 35 14.59 -28.53 -35.07
CA THR A 35 15.92 -28.22 -34.57
C THR A 35 16.08 -26.71 -34.58
N THR A 36 15.32 -25.98 -33.77
CA THR A 36 15.69 -24.60 -33.47
C THR A 36 16.98 -24.67 -32.69
N SER A 37 18.01 -24.01 -33.20
CA SER A 37 19.31 -23.92 -32.54
C SER A 37 19.08 -23.49 -31.08
N ALA A 38 19.91 -23.96 -30.15
CA ALA A 38 19.85 -23.48 -28.76
C ALA A 38 19.87 -21.93 -28.71
N GLU A 39 20.56 -21.31 -29.68
CA GLU A 39 20.59 -19.86 -29.89
C GLU A 39 19.21 -19.26 -30.20
N ASP A 40 18.39 -19.93 -31.01
CA ASP A 40 17.04 -19.46 -31.36
C ASP A 40 16.10 -19.56 -30.16
N ALA A 41 16.24 -20.61 -29.33
CA ALA A 41 15.51 -20.73 -28.07
C ALA A 41 15.89 -19.61 -27.10
N HIS A 42 17.19 -19.38 -26.90
CA HIS A 42 17.68 -18.30 -26.05
C HIS A 42 17.23 -16.91 -26.53
N ARG A 43 17.18 -16.67 -27.84
CA ARG A 43 16.67 -15.39 -28.39
C ARG A 43 15.19 -15.19 -28.07
N ARG A 44 14.37 -16.23 -28.19
CA ARG A 44 12.94 -16.15 -27.82
C ARG A 44 12.76 -15.93 -26.33
N ASP A 45 13.51 -16.64 -25.50
CA ASP A 45 13.45 -16.48 -24.05
C ASP A 45 13.84 -15.06 -23.63
N ALA A 46 14.88 -14.49 -24.26
CA ALA A 46 15.28 -13.09 -24.02
C ALA A 46 14.18 -12.08 -24.43
N GLN A 47 13.48 -12.33 -25.54
CA GLN A 47 12.36 -11.49 -25.98
C GLN A 47 11.18 -11.58 -25.00
N ILE A 48 10.85 -12.78 -24.53
CA ILE A 48 9.78 -13.01 -23.55
C ILE A 48 10.14 -12.32 -22.23
N ALA A 49 11.36 -12.50 -21.73
CA ALA A 49 11.83 -11.86 -20.51
C ALA A 49 11.76 -10.32 -20.60
N ASN A 50 12.15 -9.75 -21.75
CA ASN A 50 12.05 -8.31 -21.98
C ASN A 50 10.59 -7.84 -22.02
N HIS A 51 9.71 -8.58 -22.68
CA HIS A 51 8.28 -8.24 -22.73
C HIS A 51 7.65 -8.24 -21.33
N VAL A 52 7.95 -9.26 -20.52
CA VAL A 52 7.49 -9.37 -19.13
C VAL A 52 8.03 -8.22 -18.29
N ALA A 53 9.30 -7.85 -18.45
CA ALA A 53 9.89 -6.72 -17.73
C ALA A 53 9.15 -5.40 -18.02
N ILE A 54 8.84 -5.14 -19.30
CA ILE A 54 8.08 -3.95 -19.73
C ILE A 54 6.66 -3.96 -19.13
N GLU A 55 5.99 -5.11 -19.13
CA GLU A 55 4.64 -5.23 -18.60
C GLU A 55 4.59 -5.03 -17.08
N VAL A 56 5.56 -5.60 -16.36
CA VAL A 56 5.72 -5.38 -14.90
C VAL A 56 5.98 -3.91 -14.61
N GLU A 57 6.87 -3.26 -15.35
CA GLU A 57 7.15 -1.84 -15.16
C GLU A 57 5.90 -0.98 -15.42
N ARG A 58 5.14 -1.28 -16.47
CA ARG A 58 3.87 -0.61 -16.77
C ARG A 58 2.87 -0.78 -15.63
N THR A 59 2.75 -1.99 -15.11
CA THR A 59 1.84 -2.31 -14.00
C THR A 59 2.23 -1.58 -12.73
N MET A 60 3.52 -1.56 -12.38
CA MET A 60 4.04 -0.81 -11.23
C MET A 60 3.75 0.68 -11.34
N ARG A 61 3.96 1.29 -12.52
CA ARG A 61 3.64 2.70 -12.75
C ARG A 61 2.15 3.00 -12.60
N ASN A 62 1.28 2.11 -13.09
CA ASN A 62 -0.17 2.28 -12.95
C ASN A 62 -0.60 2.15 -11.48
N ASN A 63 -0.11 1.14 -10.78
CA ASN A 63 -0.41 0.93 -9.35
C ASN A 63 0.04 2.13 -8.50
N ASN A 64 1.22 2.70 -8.77
CA ASN A 64 1.68 3.89 -8.06
C ASN A 64 0.77 5.10 -8.31
N LYS A 65 0.30 5.32 -9.54
CA LYS A 65 -0.65 6.40 -9.84
C LYS A 65 -1.99 6.20 -9.13
N GLU A 66 -2.47 4.97 -9.02
CA GLU A 66 -3.70 4.66 -8.29
C GLU A 66 -3.53 4.90 -6.79
N LEU A 67 -2.41 4.48 -6.22
CA LEU A 67 -2.06 4.73 -4.82
C LEU A 67 -1.95 6.23 -4.53
N GLU A 68 -1.24 6.99 -5.35
CA GLU A 68 -1.12 8.45 -5.21
C GLU A 68 -2.49 9.13 -5.27
N ASN A 69 -3.36 8.74 -6.21
CA ASN A 69 -4.71 9.28 -6.31
C ASN A 69 -5.58 8.93 -5.10
N ALA A 70 -5.49 7.70 -4.58
CA ALA A 70 -6.21 7.28 -3.38
C ALA A 70 -5.72 8.07 -2.15
N LEU A 71 -4.40 8.18 -1.99
CA LEU A 71 -3.77 8.93 -0.91
C LEU A 71 -4.13 10.42 -0.97
N LEU A 72 -4.15 11.01 -2.17
CA LEU A 72 -4.59 12.39 -2.37
C LEU A 72 -6.06 12.59 -1.97
N LYS A 73 -6.94 11.62 -2.25
CA LYS A 73 -8.35 11.68 -1.83
C LYS A 73 -8.52 11.61 -0.32
N GLU A 74 -7.65 10.92 0.41
CA GLU A 74 -7.68 10.88 1.87
C GLU A 74 -7.07 12.13 2.51
N ILE A 75 -5.96 12.63 1.93
CA ILE A 75 -5.26 13.80 2.46
C ILE A 75 -5.98 15.11 2.09
N ALA A 76 -6.57 15.22 0.90
CA ALA A 76 -7.19 16.47 0.43
C ALA A 76 -8.29 17.00 1.36
N PRO A 77 -9.25 16.20 1.86
CA PRO A 77 -10.22 16.66 2.85
C PRO A 77 -9.55 17.15 4.13
N THR A 78 -8.53 16.44 4.60
CA THR A 78 -7.78 16.79 5.82
C THR A 78 -7.01 18.10 5.64
N ALA A 79 -6.39 18.32 4.48
CA ALA A 79 -5.63 19.52 4.13
C ALA A 79 -6.53 20.74 3.85
N VAL A 80 -7.65 20.54 3.15
CA VAL A 80 -8.64 21.60 2.87
C VAL A 80 -9.33 22.05 4.16
N ASN A 81 -9.52 21.14 5.12
CA ASN A 81 -10.14 21.45 6.39
C ASN A 81 -9.18 22.05 7.44
N ILE A 82 -7.90 22.30 7.09
CA ILE A 82 -6.97 23.02 7.98
C ILE A 82 -7.41 24.47 8.16
N LEU A 83 -7.82 25.16 7.08
CA LEU A 83 -8.32 26.54 7.16
C LEU A 83 -9.59 26.64 7.99
N GLY A 84 -10.56 25.74 7.77
CA GLY A 84 -11.80 25.66 8.57
C GLY A 84 -11.51 25.42 10.05
N ASN A 85 -10.71 24.39 10.36
CA ASN A 85 -10.32 24.06 11.74
C ASN A 85 -9.47 25.15 12.42
N GLN A 86 -8.65 25.90 11.67
CA GLN A 86 -7.85 27.00 12.20
C GLN A 86 -8.72 28.21 12.55
N TYR A 87 -9.70 28.56 11.71
CA TYR A 87 -10.55 29.72 11.95
C TYR A 87 -11.69 29.46 12.93
N GLU A 88 -12.20 28.23 13.03
CA GLU A 88 -13.28 27.88 13.99
C GLU A 88 -12.84 28.14 15.45
N LYS A 89 -11.56 27.93 15.75
CA LYS A 89 -10.97 28.21 17.06
C LYS A 89 -10.52 29.66 17.27
N LEU A 90 -10.46 30.48 16.22
CA LEU A 90 -10.00 31.88 16.35
C LEU A 90 -11.05 32.75 17.05
N ILE A 91 -12.33 32.49 16.82
CA ILE A 91 -13.43 33.24 17.46
C ILE A 91 -13.49 32.93 18.96
N SER A 92 -13.34 31.66 19.33
CA SER A 92 -13.33 31.22 20.73
C SER A 92 -12.06 31.65 21.48
N LEU A 93 -10.92 31.84 20.80
CA LEU A 93 -9.72 32.44 21.41
C LEU A 93 -9.78 33.96 21.54
N SER A 94 -10.47 34.65 20.63
CA SER A 94 -10.49 36.12 20.57
C SER A 94 -11.64 36.76 21.36
N PHE A 95 -12.65 35.98 21.73
CA PHE A 95 -13.81 36.45 22.49
C PHE A 95 -13.79 35.90 23.92
N ASP A 96 -13.29 36.68 24.87
CA ASP A 96 -13.40 36.38 26.30
C ASP A 96 -14.81 36.76 26.80
N SER A 97 -15.74 35.82 26.66
CA SER A 97 -17.13 35.98 27.09
C SER A 97 -17.24 36.32 28.57
N ASP A 98 -16.31 35.84 29.40
CA ASP A 98 -16.35 35.98 30.85
C ASP A 98 -15.90 37.38 31.29
N GLU A 99 -15.01 38.02 30.54
CA GLU A 99 -14.64 39.42 30.75
C GLU A 99 -15.81 40.37 30.44
N VAL A 100 -16.53 40.13 29.33
CA VAL A 100 -17.72 40.91 28.97
C VAL A 100 -18.82 40.77 30.02
N LEU A 101 -19.06 39.54 30.48
CA LEU A 101 -20.05 39.25 31.51
C LEU A 101 -19.72 39.95 32.83
N ARG A 102 -18.46 39.88 33.29
CA ARG A 102 -17.99 40.58 34.49
C ARG A 102 -18.15 42.10 34.37
N ALA A 103 -17.81 42.70 33.24
CA ALA A 103 -17.95 44.13 33.02
C ALA A 103 -19.41 44.59 33.08
N GLU A 104 -20.34 43.79 32.53
CA GLU A 104 -21.77 44.08 32.58
C GLU A 104 -22.36 43.92 33.98
N GLU A 105 -21.97 42.85 34.70
CA GLU A 105 -22.35 42.63 36.10
C GLU A 105 -21.86 43.75 37.02
N GLU A 106 -20.63 44.22 36.81
CA GLU A 106 -20.06 45.31 37.62
C GLU A 106 -20.76 46.65 37.35
N LYS A 107 -21.16 46.93 36.11
CA LYS A 107 -22.05 48.07 35.79
C LYS A 107 -23.38 47.97 36.50
N ARG A 108 -24.04 46.80 36.46
CA ARG A 108 -25.31 46.57 37.15
C ARG A 108 -25.15 46.69 38.67
N ARG A 109 -24.03 46.20 39.24
CA ARG A 109 -23.72 46.33 40.67
C ARG A 109 -23.59 47.80 41.08
N LYS A 110 -22.79 48.59 40.35
CA LYS A 110 -22.62 50.03 40.60
C LYS A 110 -23.94 50.80 40.51
N MET A 111 -24.81 50.45 39.55
CA MET A 111 -26.12 51.08 39.40
C MET A 111 -27.03 50.78 40.61
N ARG A 112 -27.05 49.53 41.09
CA ARG A 112 -27.79 49.15 42.31
C ARG A 112 -27.27 49.88 43.54
N GLU A 113 -25.96 49.94 43.72
CA GLU A 113 -25.32 50.67 44.83
C GLU A 113 -25.65 52.18 44.78
N ALA A 114 -25.66 52.79 43.59
CA ALA A 114 -26.02 54.20 43.43
C ALA A 114 -27.48 54.47 43.82
N ILE A 115 -28.42 53.61 43.42
CA ILE A 115 -29.83 53.72 43.80
C ILE A 115 -30.01 53.58 45.31
N VAL A 116 -29.37 52.58 45.92
CA VAL A 116 -29.42 52.35 47.37
C VAL A 116 -28.84 53.53 48.13
N ASN A 117 -27.68 54.04 47.72
CA ASN A 117 -27.04 55.18 48.35
C ASN A 117 -27.85 56.48 48.20
N ALA A 118 -28.50 56.69 47.05
CA ALA A 118 -29.41 57.82 46.85
C ALA A 118 -30.64 57.73 47.76
N ALA A 119 -31.23 56.54 47.89
CA ALA A 119 -32.36 56.30 48.79
C ALA A 119 -31.99 56.48 50.27
N LEU A 120 -30.80 56.02 50.68
CA LEU A 120 -30.28 56.18 52.05
C LEU A 120 -29.94 57.65 52.38
N LYS A 121 -29.38 58.41 51.43
CA LYS A 121 -29.15 59.86 51.61
C LYS A 121 -30.45 60.63 51.77
N LYS A 122 -31.49 60.28 51.00
CA LYS A 122 -32.82 60.93 51.10
C LYS A 122 -33.53 60.67 52.43
N ARG A 123 -33.26 59.54 53.09
CA ARG A 123 -33.77 59.22 54.43
C ARG A 123 -33.01 59.87 55.59
N ARG A 124 -31.78 60.36 55.34
CA ARG A 124 -30.90 60.92 56.39
C ARG A 124 -31.09 62.42 56.64
N TYR A 125 -31.89 63.11 55.83
CA TYR A 125 -32.31 64.49 56.05
C TYR A 125 -33.84 64.57 55.94
N PRO A 126 -34.57 64.52 57.07
CA PRO A 126 -35.93 65.07 57.16
C PRO A 126 -35.89 66.61 57.16
#